data_AF-A0A8J6Q0S5-F1
#
_entry.id   AF-A0A8J6Q0S5-F1
#
_cell.length_a   1.000
_cell.length_b   1.000
_cell.length_c   1.000
_cell.angle_alpha   90.00
_cell.angle_beta   90.00
_cell.angle_gamma   90.00
#
_symmetry.space_group_name_H-M   'P 1'
#
loop_
_entity.id
_entity.type
_entity.pdbx_description
1 polymer ?
#
loop_
_entity_poly.entity_id
_entity_poly.type
_entity_poly.pdbx_seq_one_letter_code
_entity_poly.pdbx_strand_id
1 'polypeptide(L)'
;EDDPYGELSYTGDALPSLRSLNPDGVVYMGSFSKILAPGMRLGYIIAPEHIHFKLVQAKQASDLHTPSFTQRVAYEVLKTGLLDTHIPS
;
A
#
# COMPACT_ATOMS: atom_id res chain seq x y z
N GLU A 1 -10.35 -4.87 -0.22
CA GLU A 1 -9.29 -5.85 -0.53
C GLU A 1 -8.09 -5.50 0.33
N ASP A 2 -7.78 -6.36 1.30
CA ASP A 2 -6.58 -6.25 2.11
C ASP A 2 -5.49 -7.09 1.44
N ASP A 3 -4.51 -6.42 0.84
CA ASP A 3 -3.50 -7.06 -0.01
C ASP A 3 -2.05 -6.70 0.41
N PRO A 4 -1.59 -7.20 1.57
CA PRO A 4 -0.22 -7.01 2.03
C PRO A 4 0.79 -7.93 1.32
N TYR A 5 0.34 -8.85 0.46
CA TYR A 5 1.16 -9.86 -0.20
C TYR A 5 1.05 -9.84 -1.73
N GLY A 6 0.34 -8.89 -2.34
CA GLY A 6 0.08 -8.87 -3.79
C GLY A 6 1.34 -8.81 -4.64
N GLU A 7 2.43 -8.28 -4.09
CA GLU A 7 3.76 -8.25 -4.74
C GLU A 7 4.57 -9.55 -4.55
N LEU A 8 4.08 -10.50 -3.75
CA LEU A 8 4.74 -11.77 -3.44
C LEU A 8 4.04 -12.91 -4.17
N SER A 9 4.53 -13.23 -5.38
CA SER A 9 4.11 -14.45 -6.10
C SER A 9 5.29 -15.40 -6.28
N TYR A 10 5.32 -16.48 -5.49
CA TYR A 10 6.36 -17.51 -5.60
C TYR A 10 6.26 -18.36 -6.87
N THR A 11 5.13 -18.28 -7.58
CA THR A 11 4.84 -19.06 -8.79
C THR A 11 4.83 -18.19 -10.06
N GLY A 12 5.15 -16.90 -9.95
CA GLY A 12 5.25 -15.96 -11.07
C GLY A 12 3.92 -15.33 -11.53
N ASP A 13 2.80 -16.06 -11.44
CA ASP A 13 1.50 -15.56 -11.89
C ASP A 13 0.75 -14.84 -10.75
N ALA A 14 0.81 -13.51 -10.71
CA ALA A 14 -0.05 -12.72 -9.82
C ALA A 14 -1.50 -12.75 -10.36
N LEU A 15 -2.45 -13.08 -9.49
CA LEU A 15 -3.87 -13.02 -9.84
C LEU A 15 -4.32 -11.56 -9.98
N PRO A 16 -5.32 -11.28 -10.84
CA PRO A 16 -5.93 -9.95 -10.89
C PRO A 16 -6.51 -9.58 -9.53
N SER A 17 -6.19 -8.37 -9.05
CA SER A 17 -6.78 -7.84 -7.81
C SER A 17 -8.28 -7.63 -7.95
N LEU A 18 -9.05 -7.76 -6.88
CA LEU A 18 -10.49 -7.44 -6.86
C LEU A 18 -10.74 -5.99 -7.31
N ARG A 19 -9.84 -5.07 -6.98
CA ARG A 19 -9.89 -3.70 -7.49
C ARG A 19 -9.78 -3.64 -9.02
N SER A 20 -8.94 -4.43 -9.65
CA SER A 20 -8.84 -4.47 -11.12
C SER A 20 -10.15 -4.94 -11.78
N LEU A 21 -10.94 -5.75 -11.08
CA LEU A 21 -12.22 -6.27 -11.53
C LEU A 21 -13.40 -5.35 -11.21
N ASN A 22 -13.32 -4.56 -10.13
CA ASN A 22 -14.34 -3.59 -9.72
C ASN A 22 -13.73 -2.32 -9.12
N PRO A 23 -13.23 -1.38 -9.95
CA PRO A 23 -12.53 -0.19 -9.49
C PRO A 23 -13.36 0.75 -8.61
N ASP A 24 -14.66 0.80 -8.84
CA ASP A 24 -15.58 1.73 -8.15
C ASP A 24 -16.20 1.14 -6.87
N GLY A 25 -16.12 -0.18 -6.70
CA GLY A 25 -16.71 -0.89 -5.56
C GLY A 25 -15.71 -1.43 -4.54
N VAL A 26 -14.41 -1.29 -4.80
CA VAL A 26 -13.36 -1.89 -3.96
C VAL A 26 -12.42 -0.82 -3.42
N VAL A 27 -12.27 -0.82 -2.08
CA VAL A 27 -11.13 -0.17 -1.43
C VAL A 27 -9.99 -1.18 -1.34
N TYR A 28 -8.89 -0.89 -2.04
CA TYR A 28 -7.65 -1.64 -1.98
C TYR A 28 -6.77 -1.10 -0.86
N MET A 29 -6.16 -1.98 -0.07
CA MET A 29 -5.25 -1.64 1.02
C MET A 29 -3.93 -2.38 0.82
N GLY A 30 -2.87 -1.61 0.57
CA GLY A 30 -1.51 -2.12 0.44
C GLY A 30 -0.66 -1.81 1.67
N SER A 31 0.40 -2.58 1.89
CA SER A 31 1.25 -2.46 3.08
C SER A 31 2.71 -2.70 2.78
N PHE A 32 3.59 -1.87 3.35
CA PHE A 32 5.04 -2.07 3.30
C PHE A 32 5.54 -3.10 4.34
N SER A 33 4.63 -3.68 5.13
CA SER A 33 5.00 -4.53 6.26
C SER A 33 5.65 -5.85 5.86
N LYS A 34 5.40 -6.32 4.63
CA LYS A 34 5.88 -7.62 4.11
C LYS A 34 6.90 -7.49 2.99
N ILE A 35 7.08 -6.29 2.47
CA ILE A 35 7.98 -5.98 1.36
C ILE A 35 9.14 -5.07 1.76
N LEU A 36 9.10 -4.42 2.92
CA LEU A 36 10.19 -3.56 3.41
C LEU A 36 10.50 -3.80 4.88
N ALA A 37 9.60 -3.40 5.80
CA ALA A 37 9.78 -3.64 7.23
C ALA A 37 8.47 -3.49 8.01
N PRO A 38 8.07 -4.48 8.84
CA PRO A 38 6.85 -4.39 9.64
C PRO A 38 6.88 -3.25 10.68
N GLY A 39 8.07 -2.89 11.16
CA GLY A 39 8.27 -1.81 12.13
C GLY A 39 7.99 -0.41 11.58
N MET A 40 7.96 -0.23 10.25
CA MET A 40 7.65 1.08 9.65
C MET A 40 6.18 1.48 9.81
N ARG A 41 5.28 0.50 10.03
CA ARG A 41 3.84 0.72 10.17
C ARG A 41 3.27 1.60 9.04
N LEU A 42 3.77 1.37 7.82
CA LEU A 42 3.45 2.15 6.63
C LEU A 42 2.61 1.31 5.67
N GLY A 43 1.53 1.91 5.17
CA GLY A 43 0.66 1.34 4.16
C GLY A 43 -0.05 2.45 3.39
N TYR A 44 -0.86 2.06 2.42
CA TYR A 44 -1.60 2.96 1.56
C TYR A 44 -2.97 2.37 1.22
N ILE A 45 -3.90 3.24 0.83
CA ILE A 45 -5.21 2.83 0.34
C ILE A 45 -5.43 3.39 -1.05
N ILE A 46 -6.17 2.65 -1.88
CA ILE A 46 -6.68 3.13 -3.15
C ILE A 46 -8.19 2.90 -3.12
N ALA A 47 -8.94 3.99 -3.21
CA ALA A 47 -10.37 4.00 -2.94
C ALA A 47 -11.13 4.80 -4.00
N PRO A 48 -12.43 4.50 -4.20
CA PRO A 48 -13.30 5.32 -5.04
C PRO A 48 -13.39 6.78 -4.56
N GLU A 49 -13.45 7.72 -5.50
CA GLU A 49 -13.43 9.16 -5.20
C GLU A 49 -14.55 9.58 -4.24
N HIS A 50 -15.73 8.98 -4.36
CA HIS A 50 -16.91 9.34 -3.57
C HIS A 50 -16.77 9.11 -2.05
N ILE A 51 -15.79 8.31 -1.61
CA ILE A 51 -15.48 8.11 -0.18
C ILE A 51 -14.19 8.81 0.27
N HIS A 52 -13.42 9.42 -0.63
CA HIS A 52 -12.12 10.03 -0.33
C HIS A 52 -12.20 11.01 0.85
N PHE A 53 -13.18 11.92 0.84
CA PHE A 53 -13.35 12.91 1.91
C PHE A 53 -13.55 12.27 3.28
N LYS A 54 -14.37 11.21 3.38
CA LYS A 54 -14.62 10.50 4.64
C LYS A 54 -13.37 9.77 5.13
N LEU A 55 -12.57 9.22 4.23
CA LEU A 55 -11.30 8.56 4.56
C LEU A 55 -10.29 9.56 5.12
N VAL A 56 -10.18 10.76 4.52
CA VAL A 56 -9.33 11.83 5.04
C VAL A 56 -9.78 12.25 6.44
N GLN A 57 -11.09 12.44 6.67
CA GLN A 57 -11.61 12.77 8.01
C GLN A 57 -11.29 11.67 9.03
N ALA A 58 -11.48 10.40 8.66
CA ALA A 58 -11.16 9.27 9.53
C ALA A 58 -9.66 9.21 9.89
N LYS A 59 -8.76 9.45 8.92
CA LYS A 59 -7.31 9.54 9.15
C LYS A 59 -6.98 10.68 10.11
N GLN A 60 -7.54 11.87 9.85
CA GLN A 60 -7.32 13.04 10.69
C GLN A 60 -7.75 12.81 12.14
N ALA A 61 -8.89 12.15 12.34
CA ALA A 61 -9.40 11.81 13.67
C ALA A 61 -8.61 10.70 14.37
N SER A 62 -8.00 9.79 13.62
CA SER A 62 -7.30 8.62 14.17
C SER A 62 -5.87 8.93 14.61
N ASP A 63 -5.08 9.55 13.74
CA ASP A 63 -3.64 9.75 13.94
C ASP A 63 -3.10 10.98 13.18
N LEU A 64 -3.99 11.85 12.69
CA LEU A 64 -3.74 13.10 11.96
C LEU A 64 -3.06 12.92 10.59
N HIS A 65 -1.88 12.32 10.57
CA HIS A 65 -1.07 12.10 9.38
C HIS A 65 -0.09 10.95 9.60
N THR A 66 0.43 10.39 8.51
CA THR A 66 1.51 9.40 8.58
C THR A 66 2.84 10.11 8.87
N PRO A 67 3.75 9.56 9.70
CA PRO A 67 5.02 10.22 9.99
C PRO A 67 5.83 10.57 8.73
N SER A 68 6.26 11.82 8.57
CA SER A 68 6.96 12.27 7.36
C SER A 68 8.28 11.55 7.12
N PHE A 69 8.97 11.13 8.20
CA PHE A 69 10.23 10.39 8.09
C PHE A 69 10.02 9.02 7.43
N THR A 70 9.03 8.23 7.87
CA THR A 70 8.77 6.91 7.27
C THR A 70 8.30 7.03 5.82
N GLN A 71 7.50 8.05 5.50
CA GLN A 71 7.15 8.38 4.12
C GLN A 71 8.39 8.68 3.27
N ARG A 72 9.35 9.45 3.80
CA ARG A 72 10.58 9.80 3.08
C ARG A 72 11.49 8.60 2.84
N VAL A 73 11.62 7.71 3.83
CA VAL A 73 12.38 6.46 3.68
C VAL A 73 11.78 5.59 2.59
N ALA A 74 10.46 5.37 2.61
CA ALA A 74 9.79 4.58 1.56
C ALA A 74 9.94 5.21 0.17
N TYR A 75 9.83 6.53 0.08
CA TYR A 75 10.06 7.26 -1.17
C TYR A 75 11.46 7.01 -1.75
N GLU A 76 12.52 7.08 -0.94
CA GLU A 76 13.89 6.84 -1.43
C GLU A 76 14.12 5.37 -1.81
N VAL A 77 13.57 4.42 -1.05
CA VAL A 77 13.64 2.98 -1.38
C VAL A 77 13.00 2.69 -2.75
N LEU A 78 11.81 3.24 -3.00
CA LEU A 78 11.11 3.07 -4.28
C LEU A 78 11.85 3.79 -5.41
N LYS A 79 12.29 5.03 -5.18
CA LYS A 79 12.97 5.84 -6.20
C LYS A 79 14.30 5.23 -6.66
N THR A 80 15.01 4.55 -5.78
CA THR A 80 16.32 3.96 -6.09
C THR A 80 16.24 2.56 -6.71
N GLY A 81 15.05 1.97 -6.84
CA GLY A 81 14.87 0.59 -7.30
C GLY A 81 15.35 -0.46 -6.28
N LEU A 82 15.62 -0.04 -5.04
CA LEU A 82 16.09 -0.93 -3.99
C LEU A 82 15.05 -2.01 -3.67
N LEU A 83 13.76 -1.66 -3.76
CA LEU A 83 12.67 -2.61 -3.55
C LEU A 83 12.71 -3.77 -4.55
N ASP A 84 12.94 -3.46 -5.84
CA ASP A 84 13.00 -4.45 -6.92
C ASP A 84 14.17 -5.43 -6.74
N THR A 85 15.26 -4.99 -6.09
CA THR A 85 16.40 -5.86 -5.75
C THR A 85 16.17 -6.64 -4.45
N HIS A 86 15.31 -6.13 -3.56
CA HIS A 86 15.06 -6.69 -2.24
C HIS A 86 14.03 -7.82 -2.25
N ILE A 87 13.01 -7.71 -3.10
CA ILE A 87 11.98 -8.73 -3.25
C ILE A 87 12.47 -9.77 -4.28
N PRO A 88 12.53 -11.06 -3.94
CA PRO A 88 12.82 -12.10 -4.91
C PRO A 88 11.66 -12.20 -5.91
N SER A 89 11.95 -11.90 -7.18
CA SER A 89 11.09 -12.23 -8.34
C SER A 89 11.19 -13.70 -8.72
#